data_AF-A0A8J7C487-F1
#
_entry.id   AF-A0A8J7C487-F1
#
_cell.length_a   1.000
_cell.length_b   1.000
_cell.length_c   1.000
_cell.angle_alpha   90.00
_cell.angle_beta   90.00
_cell.angle_gamma   90.00
#
_symmetry.space_group_name_H-M   'P 1'
#
loop_
_entity.id
_entity.type
_entity.pdbx_description
1 polymer ?
#
loop_
_entity_poly.entity_id
_entity_poly.type
_entity_poly.pdbx_seq_one_letter_code
_entity_poly.pdbx_strand_id
1 'polypeptide(L)'
;MIEFSDDEWDEFEEEVEEERPQGLLSTTRILVAAGVLIVVALVAATIIAYDPPDLREVPPRLIGLWTCDDPAQSDFYVEFRREFVIFGTGGTGDVKCRVLGFDTEKAGDADHFTVRYRDMAGIRHRRSMLLDETGTVLRFTDQPSVRWSRLNL
;
A
#
# COMPACT_ATOMS: atom_id res chain seq x y z
N MET A 1 44.92 -11.42 90.98
CA MET A 1 45.32 -12.54 90.12
C MET A 1 44.05 -13.26 89.72
N ILE A 2 43.52 -12.86 88.57
CA ILE A 2 42.42 -13.52 87.85
C ILE A 2 42.84 -13.44 86.38
N GLU A 3 42.74 -14.58 85.72
CA GLU A 3 43.27 -14.93 84.40
C GLU A 3 42.58 -14.18 83.26
N PHE A 4 43.35 -13.91 82.20
CA PHE A 4 42.84 -13.47 80.90
C PHE A 4 42.18 -14.66 80.22
N SER A 5 40.94 -14.50 79.74
CA SER A 5 40.35 -15.43 78.77
C SER A 5 40.56 -14.86 77.36
N ASP A 6 41.43 -15.52 76.61
CA ASP A 6 41.45 -15.52 75.15
C ASP A 6 40.18 -16.24 74.67
N ASP A 7 39.16 -15.51 74.19
CA ASP A 7 38.13 -16.03 73.28
C ASP A 7 37.08 -14.95 73.02
N GLU A 8 37.35 -14.09 72.05
CA GLU A 8 36.32 -13.40 71.26
C GLU A 8 36.99 -12.98 69.95
N TRP A 9 37.26 -14.00 69.12
CA TRP A 9 37.48 -13.81 67.70
C TRP A 9 36.16 -13.32 67.13
N ASP A 10 36.04 -12.01 66.98
CA ASP A 10 35.01 -11.39 66.15
C ASP A 10 35.04 -12.07 64.78
N GLU A 11 33.98 -12.83 64.58
CA GLU A 11 33.48 -13.45 63.38
C GLU A 11 33.36 -12.39 62.28
N PHE A 12 34.49 -12.05 61.67
CA PHE A 12 34.53 -11.33 60.41
C PHE A 12 34.21 -12.35 59.31
N GLU A 13 32.93 -12.74 59.25
CA GLU A 13 32.38 -13.44 58.10
C GLU A 13 32.62 -12.54 56.89
N GLU A 14 33.58 -12.97 56.09
CA GLU A 14 33.90 -12.49 54.77
C GLU A 14 32.62 -12.64 53.92
N GLU A 15 31.79 -11.59 53.86
CA GLU A 15 30.78 -11.45 52.81
C GLU A 15 31.52 -11.32 51.49
N VAL A 16 31.84 -12.47 50.89
CA VAL A 16 32.19 -12.57 49.49
C VAL A 16 30.95 -12.14 48.73
N GLU A 17 30.89 -10.87 48.34
CA GLU A 17 29.98 -10.39 47.31
C GLU A 17 30.25 -11.22 46.05
N GLU A 18 29.47 -12.27 45.85
CA GLU A 18 29.34 -12.91 44.55
C GLU A 18 28.81 -11.86 43.58
N GLU A 19 29.73 -11.22 42.86
CA GLU A 19 29.42 -10.47 41.64
C GLU A 19 28.70 -11.42 40.68
N ARG A 20 27.36 -11.43 40.76
CA ARG A 20 26.53 -12.13 39.79
C ARG A 20 26.89 -11.55 38.43
N PRO A 21 27.35 -12.35 37.46
CA PRO A 21 27.72 -11.83 36.15
C PRO A 21 26.46 -11.27 35.47
N GLN A 22 26.27 -9.96 35.59
CA GLN A 22 25.37 -9.16 34.77
C GLN A 22 25.96 -9.13 33.36
N GLY A 23 25.82 -10.21 32.60
CA GLY A 23 26.53 -10.26 31.32
C GLY A 23 26.17 -11.35 30.33
N LEU A 24 25.32 -12.32 30.67
CA LEU A 24 24.78 -13.21 29.66
C LEU A 24 23.32 -12.85 29.40
N LEU A 25 23.10 -12.15 28.28
CA LEU A 25 21.89 -12.31 27.49
C LEU A 25 21.70 -13.81 27.26
N SER A 26 20.94 -14.44 28.15
CA SER A 26 20.55 -15.85 28.04
C SER A 26 20.15 -16.08 26.60
N THR A 27 20.78 -17.06 25.94
CA THR A 27 20.56 -17.43 24.54
C THR A 27 19.06 -17.51 24.21
N THR A 28 18.25 -17.89 25.20
CA THR A 28 16.79 -17.88 25.18
C THR A 28 16.19 -16.51 24.88
N ARG A 29 16.66 -15.42 25.50
CA ARG A 29 16.18 -14.05 25.24
C ARG A 29 16.52 -13.58 23.84
N ILE A 30 17.70 -13.94 23.32
CA ILE A 30 18.11 -13.62 21.94
C ILE A 30 17.21 -14.37 20.94
N LEU A 31 16.97 -15.67 21.16
CA LEU A 31 16.10 -16.48 20.32
C LEU A 31 14.65 -15.98 20.34
N VAL A 32 14.14 -15.59 21.51
CA VAL A 32 12.80 -15.00 21.65
C VAL A 32 12.71 -13.68 20.88
N ALA A 33 13.69 -12.78 21.04
CA ALA A 33 13.71 -11.50 20.32
C ALA A 33 13.78 -11.69 18.79
N ALA A 34 14.62 -12.62 18.33
CA ALA A 34 14.72 -12.95 16.90
C ALA A 34 13.39 -13.53 16.36
N GLY A 35 12.75 -14.43 17.11
CA GLY A 35 11.44 -14.99 16.75
C GLY A 35 10.36 -13.91 16.62
N VAL A 36 10.30 -12.97 17.57
CA VAL A 36 9.36 -11.84 17.52
C VAL A 36 9.60 -10.97 16.29
N LEU A 37 10.85 -10.65 15.97
CA LEU A 37 11.18 -9.84 14.78
C LEU A 37 10.75 -10.53 13.47
N ILE A 38 10.94 -11.84 13.35
CA ILE A 38 10.50 -12.61 12.18
C ILE A 38 8.97 -12.54 12.05
N VAL A 39 8.24 -12.75 13.14
CA VAL A 39 6.77 -12.69 13.12
C VAL A 39 6.30 -11.29 12.73
N VAL A 40 6.89 -10.23 13.28
CA VAL A 40 6.55 -8.84 12.92
C VAL A 40 6.83 -8.56 11.44
N ALA A 41 7.97 -9.02 10.91
CA ALA A 41 8.30 -8.86 9.50
C ALA A 41 7.31 -9.59 8.60
N LEU A 42 6.88 -10.81 8.97
CA LEU A 42 5.87 -11.57 8.23
C LEU A 42 4.50 -10.90 8.26
N VAL A 43 4.09 -10.38 9.42
CA VAL A 43 2.83 -9.63 9.56
C VAL A 43 2.86 -8.35 8.73
N ALA A 44 3.97 -7.59 8.78
CA ALA A 44 4.12 -6.40 7.95
C ALA A 44 4.08 -6.75 6.45
N ALA A 45 4.76 -7.82 6.03
CA ALA A 45 4.73 -8.30 4.65
C ALA A 45 3.33 -8.72 4.21
N THR A 46 2.56 -9.39 5.07
CA THR A 46 1.17 -9.77 4.76
C THR A 46 0.24 -8.57 4.70
N ILE A 47 0.40 -7.57 5.57
CA ILE A 47 -0.38 -6.32 5.51
C ILE A 47 -0.06 -5.56 4.20
N ILE A 48 1.22 -5.47 3.83
CA ILE A 48 1.64 -4.84 2.56
C ILE A 48 1.12 -5.61 1.34
N ALA A 49 1.04 -6.94 1.45
CA ALA A 49 0.54 -7.81 0.38
C ALA A 49 -0.99 -7.87 0.31
N TYR A 50 -1.70 -7.51 1.38
CA TYR A 50 -3.16 -7.57 1.43
C TYR A 50 -3.75 -6.49 0.53
N ASP A 51 -4.40 -6.92 -0.54
CA ASP A 51 -5.15 -6.07 -1.45
C ASP A 51 -6.62 -6.14 -1.00
N PRO A 52 -7.17 -5.10 -0.34
CA PRO A 52 -8.53 -5.15 0.17
C PRO A 52 -9.51 -5.42 -0.99
N PRO A 53 -10.41 -6.42 -0.85
CA PRO A 53 -11.12 -7.00 -1.98
C PRO A 53 -12.23 -6.15 -2.64
N ASP A 54 -12.55 -4.96 -2.14
CA ASP A 54 -13.96 -4.54 -2.22
C ASP A 54 -14.42 -3.64 -3.38
N LEU A 55 -13.57 -3.21 -4.33
CA LEU A 55 -14.07 -2.47 -5.51
C LEU A 55 -13.32 -2.83 -6.79
N ARG A 56 -13.29 -4.13 -7.13
CA ARG A 56 -12.62 -4.62 -8.35
C ARG A 56 -13.32 -4.19 -9.65
N GLU A 57 -14.59 -3.82 -9.56
CA GLU A 57 -15.38 -3.51 -10.73
C GLU A 57 -15.33 -2.03 -11.09
N VAL A 58 -15.15 -1.76 -12.38
CA VAL A 58 -15.29 -0.41 -12.92
C VAL A 58 -16.73 0.08 -12.70
N PRO A 59 -16.92 1.30 -12.14
CA PRO A 59 -18.23 1.92 -12.04
C PRO A 59 -18.99 1.90 -13.37
N PRO A 60 -20.27 1.48 -13.42
CA PRO A 60 -21.01 1.38 -14.67
C PRO A 60 -21.03 2.66 -15.49
N ARG A 61 -20.99 3.82 -14.82
CA ARG A 61 -20.93 5.15 -15.45
C ARG A 61 -19.66 5.40 -16.25
N LEU A 62 -18.56 4.69 -16.00
CA LEU A 62 -17.32 4.82 -16.75
C LEU A 62 -17.20 3.80 -17.89
N ILE A 63 -17.92 2.68 -17.82
CA ILE A 63 -17.83 1.60 -18.82
C ILE A 63 -18.13 2.14 -20.21
N GLY A 64 -17.29 1.79 -21.18
CA GLY A 64 -17.40 2.23 -22.57
C GLY A 64 -16.09 2.77 -23.12
N LEU A 65 -16.14 3.17 -24.39
CA LEU A 65 -15.03 3.75 -25.12
C LEU A 65 -15.06 5.27 -25.03
N TRP A 66 -13.92 5.86 -24.70
CA TRP A 66 -13.72 7.30 -24.57
C TRP A 66 -12.65 7.75 -25.54
N THR A 67 -12.95 8.76 -26.34
CA THR A 67 -12.04 9.32 -27.36
C THR A 67 -11.67 10.74 -27.01
N CYS A 68 -10.46 11.16 -27.37
CA CYS A 68 -10.00 12.52 -27.11
C CYS A 68 -10.57 13.50 -28.15
N ASP A 69 -11.07 14.64 -27.69
CA ASP A 69 -11.56 15.71 -28.59
C ASP A 69 -10.41 16.54 -29.20
N ASP A 70 -9.20 16.43 -28.64
CA ASP A 70 -8.01 17.16 -29.11
C ASP A 70 -7.48 16.55 -30.43
N PRO A 71 -7.39 17.31 -31.53
CA PRO A 71 -6.88 16.81 -32.80
C PRO A 71 -5.45 16.24 -32.72
N ALA A 72 -4.61 16.73 -31.81
CA ALA A 72 -3.27 16.19 -31.62
C ALA A 72 -3.27 14.79 -30.98
N GLN A 73 -4.41 14.39 -30.40
CA GLN A 73 -4.60 13.13 -29.69
C GLN A 73 -5.78 12.33 -30.23
N SER A 74 -6.23 12.59 -31.47
CA SER A 74 -7.42 11.95 -32.06
C SER A 74 -7.37 10.43 -32.07
N ASP A 75 -6.16 9.87 -32.15
CA ASP A 75 -5.93 8.44 -32.28
C ASP A 75 -5.83 7.74 -30.92
N PHE A 76 -5.82 8.50 -29.82
CA PHE A 76 -5.82 7.95 -28.47
C PHE A 76 -7.24 7.70 -27.99
N TYR A 77 -7.42 6.58 -27.29
CA TYR A 77 -8.68 6.23 -26.66
C TYR A 77 -8.44 5.59 -25.29
N VAL A 78 -9.47 5.63 -24.45
CA VAL A 78 -9.50 4.87 -23.19
C VAL A 78 -10.78 4.05 -23.18
N GLU A 79 -10.66 2.74 -23.07
CA GLU A 79 -11.80 1.85 -22.94
C GLU A 79 -11.87 1.29 -21.51
N PHE A 80 -12.97 1.57 -20.83
CA PHE A 80 -13.25 0.99 -19.53
C PHE A 80 -14.18 -0.21 -19.69
N ARG A 81 -13.72 -1.38 -19.23
CA ARG A 81 -14.51 -2.62 -19.14
C ARG A 81 -14.60 -3.03 -17.68
N ARG A 82 -15.53 -3.93 -17.32
CA ARG A 82 -15.78 -4.33 -15.92
C ARG A 82 -14.53 -4.60 -15.08
N GLU A 83 -13.51 -5.25 -15.65
CA GLU A 83 -12.27 -5.63 -14.93
C GLU A 83 -10.99 -5.02 -15.51
N PHE A 84 -11.09 -4.22 -16.58
CA PHE A 84 -9.93 -3.74 -17.33
C PHE A 84 -10.08 -2.28 -17.76
N VAL A 85 -8.95 -1.59 -17.82
CA VAL A 85 -8.81 -0.33 -18.54
C VAL A 85 -7.85 -0.58 -19.70
N ILE A 86 -8.25 -0.18 -20.91
CA ILE A 86 -7.43 -0.32 -22.11
C ILE A 86 -7.08 1.09 -22.59
N PHE A 87 -5.79 1.36 -22.75
CA PHE A 87 -5.29 2.63 -23.27
C PHE A 87 -4.80 2.44 -24.70
N GLY A 88 -5.46 3.06 -25.67
CA GLY A 88 -5.00 3.13 -27.06
C GLY A 88 -3.92 4.18 -27.22
N THR A 89 -2.81 3.83 -27.87
CA THR A 89 -1.59 4.67 -27.93
C THR A 89 -1.43 5.48 -29.23
N GLY A 90 -2.50 5.78 -29.96
CA GLY A 90 -2.40 6.58 -31.18
C GLY A 90 -1.91 5.83 -32.42
N GLY A 91 -2.25 4.54 -32.55
CA GLY A 91 -1.80 3.65 -33.63
C GLY A 91 -2.43 2.27 -33.51
N THR A 92 -1.73 1.20 -33.90
CA THR A 92 -2.23 -0.19 -33.77
C THR A 92 -2.00 -0.82 -32.38
N GLY A 93 -1.48 -0.06 -31.42
CA GLY A 93 -1.14 -0.55 -30.08
C GLY A 93 -2.18 -0.20 -29.03
N ASP A 94 -2.42 -1.13 -28.12
CA ASP A 94 -3.19 -0.92 -26.90
C ASP A 94 -2.44 -1.47 -25.68
N VAL A 95 -2.69 -0.86 -24.53
CA VAL A 95 -2.17 -1.32 -23.23
C VAL A 95 -3.35 -1.72 -22.37
N LYS A 96 -3.49 -3.03 -22.16
CA LYS A 96 -4.50 -3.60 -21.28
C LYS A 96 -4.01 -3.65 -19.84
N CYS A 97 -4.73 -2.99 -18.96
CA CYS A 97 -4.45 -2.91 -17.53
C CYS A 97 -5.58 -3.56 -16.74
N ARG A 98 -5.25 -4.43 -15.78
CA ARG A 98 -6.23 -5.03 -14.87
C ARG A 98 -6.60 -4.05 -13.77
N VAL A 99 -7.88 -3.80 -13.58
CA VAL A 99 -8.37 -2.98 -12.47
C VAL A 99 -8.15 -3.71 -11.16
N LEU A 100 -7.58 -3.01 -10.18
CA LEU A 100 -7.42 -3.47 -8.81
C LEU A 100 -8.48 -2.86 -7.89
N GLY A 101 -8.86 -1.61 -8.15
CA GLY A 101 -9.75 -0.86 -7.28
C GLY A 101 -10.23 0.44 -7.91
N PHE A 102 -11.40 0.91 -7.48
CA PHE A 102 -11.86 2.28 -7.69
C PHE A 102 -12.20 2.93 -6.36
N ASP A 103 -11.82 4.18 -6.22
CA ASP A 103 -12.33 5.09 -5.19
C ASP A 103 -13.18 6.15 -5.88
N THR A 104 -14.35 6.46 -5.32
CA THR A 104 -15.28 7.45 -5.89
C THR A 104 -15.62 8.46 -4.81
N GLU A 105 -15.44 9.74 -5.13
CA GLU A 105 -15.74 10.87 -4.28
C GLU A 105 -16.56 11.90 -5.07
N LYS A 106 -17.43 12.65 -4.40
CA LYS A 106 -18.12 13.78 -5.02
C LYS A 106 -17.24 15.03 -4.97
N ALA A 107 -17.06 15.70 -6.10
CA ALA A 107 -16.31 16.93 -6.23
C ALA A 107 -17.19 18.03 -6.85
N GLY A 108 -18.03 18.65 -6.03
CA GLY A 108 -19.10 19.54 -6.50
C GLY A 108 -20.13 18.75 -7.32
N ASP A 109 -20.39 19.22 -8.54
CA ASP A 109 -21.34 18.58 -9.47
C ASP A 109 -20.73 17.41 -10.26
N ALA A 110 -19.41 17.20 -10.15
CA ALA A 110 -18.69 16.12 -10.81
C ALA A 110 -18.40 14.93 -9.87
N ASP A 111 -18.25 13.75 -10.46
CA ASP A 111 -17.72 12.57 -9.76
C ASP A 111 -16.21 12.51 -9.96
N HIS A 112 -15.46 12.44 -8.87
CA HIS A 112 -14.02 12.21 -8.85
C HIS A 112 -13.74 10.73 -8.64
N PHE A 113 -13.17 10.10 -9.66
CA PHE A 113 -12.77 8.70 -9.63
C PHE A 113 -11.25 8.60 -9.51
N THR A 114 -10.79 7.71 -8.63
CA THR A 114 -9.40 7.26 -8.61
C THR A 114 -9.37 5.78 -8.95
N VAL A 115 -8.77 5.44 -10.09
CA VAL A 115 -8.53 4.05 -10.50
C VAL A 115 -7.16 3.59 -10.04
N ARG A 116 -7.10 2.39 -9.47
CA ARG A 116 -5.88 1.63 -9.24
C ARG A 116 -5.87 0.46 -10.21
N TYR A 117 -4.80 0.31 -10.99
CA TYR A 117 -4.67 -0.75 -11.98
C TYR A 117 -3.27 -1.35 -12.01
N ARG A 118 -3.15 -2.54 -12.59
CA ARG A 118 -1.90 -3.25 -12.81
C ARG A 118 -1.69 -3.45 -14.31
N ASP A 119 -0.51 -3.07 -14.80
CA ASP A 119 -0.15 -3.33 -16.19
C ASP A 119 0.30 -4.78 -16.42
N MET A 120 0.66 -5.11 -17.66
CA MET A 120 1.13 -6.44 -18.05
C MET A 120 2.49 -6.80 -17.45
N ALA A 121 3.29 -5.82 -17.02
CA ALA A 121 4.55 -6.05 -16.31
C ALA A 121 4.33 -6.29 -14.80
N GLY A 122 3.08 -6.22 -14.33
CA GLY A 122 2.74 -6.37 -12.92
C GLY A 122 2.93 -5.10 -12.09
N ILE A 123 3.29 -3.98 -12.73
CA ILE A 123 3.51 -2.70 -12.06
C ILE A 123 2.14 -2.09 -11.73
N ARG A 124 2.02 -1.56 -10.52
CA ARG A 124 0.80 -0.92 -10.03
C ARG A 124 0.85 0.57 -10.36
N HIS A 125 -0.26 1.07 -10.88
CA HIS A 125 -0.45 2.46 -11.25
C HIS A 125 -1.71 3.01 -10.59
N ARG A 126 -1.74 4.33 -10.42
CA ARG A 126 -2.89 5.08 -9.93
C ARG A 126 -3.16 6.23 -10.89
N ARG A 127 -4.42 6.43 -11.25
CA ARG A 127 -4.84 7.59 -12.06
C ARG A 127 -6.15 8.15 -11.54
N SER A 128 -6.26 9.48 -11.56
CA SER A 128 -7.44 10.20 -11.09
C SER A 128 -8.11 10.90 -12.27
N MET A 129 -9.44 10.93 -12.24
CA MET A 129 -10.27 11.44 -13.33
C MET A 129 -11.57 12.05 -12.80
N LEU A 130 -12.05 13.07 -13.48
CA LEU A 130 -13.31 13.74 -13.21
C LEU A 130 -14.30 13.38 -14.31
N LEU A 131 -15.47 12.88 -13.92
CA LEU A 131 -16.61 12.68 -14.79
C LEU A 131 -17.63 13.76 -14.50
N ASP A 132 -18.08 14.46 -15.54
CA ASP A 132 -19.09 15.48 -15.38
C ASP A 132 -20.44 14.90 -14.90
N GLU A 133 -21.35 15.79 -14.48
CA GLU A 133 -22.66 15.38 -13.97
C GLU A 133 -23.44 14.53 -14.98
N THR A 134 -23.33 14.88 -16.27
CA THR A 134 -24.02 14.19 -17.36
C THR A 134 -23.47 12.80 -17.65
N GLY A 135 -22.21 12.53 -17.27
CA GLY A 135 -21.52 11.28 -17.57
C GLY A 135 -21.08 11.17 -19.04
N THR A 136 -20.85 12.30 -19.70
CA THR A 136 -20.47 12.36 -21.13
C THR A 136 -19.05 12.86 -21.36
N VAL A 137 -18.50 13.61 -20.40
CA VAL A 137 -17.16 14.18 -20.49
C VAL A 137 -16.31 13.68 -19.33
N LEU A 138 -15.23 13.00 -19.68
CA LEU A 138 -14.19 12.55 -18.75
C LEU A 138 -12.95 13.45 -18.91
N ARG A 139 -12.31 13.78 -17.79
CA ARG A 139 -11.03 14.51 -17.77
C ARG A 139 -10.07 13.86 -16.80
N PHE A 140 -8.83 13.67 -17.22
CA PHE A 140 -7.79 13.23 -16.28
C PHE A 140 -7.28 14.42 -15.48
N THR A 141 -7.03 14.21 -14.18
CA THR A 141 -6.64 15.30 -13.27
C THR A 141 -5.25 15.84 -13.56
N ASP A 142 -4.36 15.03 -14.14
CA ASP A 142 -3.02 15.43 -14.61
C ASP A 142 -3.08 16.21 -15.95
N GLN A 143 -4.21 16.17 -16.66
CA GLN A 143 -4.41 16.82 -17.96
C GLN A 143 -5.80 17.47 -18.05
N PRO A 144 -6.10 18.48 -17.22
CA PRO A 144 -7.47 19.02 -17.05
C PRO A 144 -8.02 19.76 -18.27
N SER A 145 -7.16 20.17 -19.20
CA SER A 145 -7.54 20.79 -20.48
C SER A 145 -8.01 19.78 -21.52
N VAL A 146 -7.61 18.51 -21.38
CA VAL A 146 -7.94 17.45 -22.34
C VAL A 146 -9.31 16.87 -22.00
N ARG A 147 -10.18 16.82 -23.00
CA ARG A 147 -11.55 16.31 -22.89
C ARG A 147 -11.67 14.98 -23.59
N TRP A 148 -12.26 14.03 -22.89
CA TRP A 148 -12.55 12.71 -23.41
C TRP A 148 -14.05 12.54 -23.48
N SER A 149 -14.57 12.31 -24.67
CA SER A 149 -15.99 12.13 -24.94
C SER A 149 -16.30 10.66 -25.08
N ARG A 150 -17.44 10.23 -24.54
CA ARG A 150 -17.92 8.85 -24.72
C ARG A 150 -18.33 8.64 -26.18
N LEU A 151 -17.80 7.60 -26.82
CA LEU A 151 -18.25 7.16 -28.13
C LEU A 151 -19.55 6.36 -27.97
N ASN A 152 -20.66 6.89 -28.48
CA ASN A 152 -21.90 6.15 -28.59
C ASN A 152 -21.83 5.28 -29.85
N LEU A 153 -21.67 3.97 -29.68
CA LEU A 153 -21.78 2.98 -30.75
C LEU A 153 -23.24 2.51 -30.89
#